data_AF-A0A6M6JAB3-F1
#
_entry.id   AF-A0A6M6JAB3-F1
#
_cell.length_a   1.000
_cell.length_b   1.000
_cell.length_c   1.000
_cell.angle_alpha   90.00
_cell.angle_beta   90.00
_cell.angle_gamma   90.00
#
_symmetry.space_group_name_H-M   'P 1'
#
loop_
_entity.id
_entity.type
_entity.pdbx_description
1 polymer ?
#
loop_
_entity_poly.entity_id
_entity_poly.type
_entity_poly.pdbx_seq_one_letter_code
_entity_poly.pdbx_strand_id
1 'polypeptide(L)'
;MTAREWRSRAACRDVDPELFFPVADSGPLVERQVQEAKAVCAGCPVRAECLAFALGALADGIAGGLTPAERRRHSRRLAAGGRPRVVRGSADAGRAAIRAGGRVVEVAAAFGVTVRTAERWAQDVRAARQRGAA
;
A
#
# COMPACT_ATOMS: atom_id res chain seq x y z
N MET A 1 21.02 4.27 -12.11
CA MET A 1 20.41 4.98 -13.25
C MET A 1 19.71 6.22 -12.74
N THR A 2 20.08 7.40 -13.24
CA THR A 2 19.40 8.67 -12.92
C THR A 2 18.02 8.73 -13.59
N ALA A 3 17.16 9.65 -13.15
CA ALA A 3 15.80 9.76 -13.69
C ALA A 3 15.76 10.07 -15.20
N ARG A 4 16.83 10.63 -15.77
CA ARG A 4 16.94 10.95 -17.20
C ARG A 4 17.40 9.75 -18.04
N GLU A 5 18.19 8.85 -17.45
CA GLU A 5 18.77 7.68 -18.14
C GLU A 5 17.77 6.58 -18.45
N TRP A 6 16.78 6.34 -17.57
CA TRP A 6 15.77 5.31 -17.87
C TRP A 6 14.71 5.83 -18.86
N ARG A 7 14.36 7.12 -18.78
CA ARG A 7 13.37 7.73 -19.69
C ARG A 7 13.80 7.70 -21.16
N SER A 8 15.11 7.75 -21.45
CA SER A 8 15.59 7.66 -22.83
C SER A 8 15.37 6.29 -23.47
N ARG A 9 15.16 5.24 -22.67
CA ARG A 9 14.95 3.86 -23.10
C ARG A 9 13.46 3.46 -23.12
N ALA A 10 12.55 4.42 -22.90
CA ALA A 10 11.12 4.15 -22.84
C ALA A 10 10.53 3.92 -24.24
N ALA A 11 9.86 2.78 -24.44
CA ALA A 11 9.25 2.41 -25.72
C ALA A 11 8.14 3.37 -26.17
N CYS A 12 7.50 4.10 -25.24
CA CYS A 12 6.47 5.08 -25.56
C CYS A 12 6.99 6.33 -26.28
N ARG A 13 8.31 6.52 -26.38
CA ARG A 13 8.91 7.67 -27.09
C ARG A 13 8.65 7.64 -28.59
N ASP A 14 8.43 6.44 -29.14
CA ASP A 14 8.25 6.22 -30.58
C ASP A 14 6.75 6.04 -30.93
N VAL A 15 5.86 6.40 -30.02
CA VAL A 15 4.40 6.25 -30.13
C VAL A 15 3.73 7.61 -29.89
N ASP A 16 2.57 7.82 -30.49
CA ASP A 16 1.79 9.04 -30.29
C ASP A 16 1.52 9.28 -28.80
N PRO A 17 1.91 10.44 -28.24
CA PRO A 17 1.67 10.76 -26.83
C PRO A 17 0.17 10.74 -26.46
N GLU A 18 -0.73 11.10 -27.37
CA GLU A 18 -2.18 11.14 -27.10
C GLU A 18 -2.73 9.76 -26.74
N LEU A 19 -2.09 8.68 -27.20
CA LEU A 19 -2.45 7.31 -26.84
C LEU A 19 -2.46 7.09 -25.31
N PHE A 20 -1.57 7.78 -24.59
CA PHE A 20 -1.42 7.62 -23.15
C PHE A 20 -2.33 8.55 -22.33
N PHE A 21 -3.09 9.45 -22.97
CA PHE A 21 -3.98 10.41 -22.32
C PHE A 21 -5.40 10.34 -22.89
N PRO A 22 -6.20 9.32 -22.51
CA PRO A 22 -7.59 9.22 -22.95
C PRO A 22 -8.40 10.43 -22.47
N VAL A 23 -9.17 11.04 -23.38
CA VAL A 23 -9.93 12.28 -23.14
C VAL A 23 -11.26 12.01 -22.42
N ALA A 24 -11.78 10.79 -22.50
CA ALA A 24 -13.02 10.39 -21.86
C ALA A 24 -12.78 9.35 -20.76
N ASP A 25 -13.68 9.34 -19.77
CA ASP A 25 -13.56 8.48 -18.58
C ASP A 25 -13.97 7.02 -18.83
N SER A 26 -14.82 6.75 -19.82
CA SER A 26 -15.39 5.43 -20.08
C SER A 26 -15.89 5.25 -21.52
N GLY A 27 -16.10 3.99 -21.89
CA GLY A 27 -16.67 3.58 -23.17
C GLY A 27 -15.69 2.76 -24.04
N PRO A 28 -16.20 2.10 -25.09
CA PRO A 28 -15.42 1.13 -25.86
C PRO A 28 -14.16 1.72 -26.52
N LEU A 29 -14.23 2.99 -26.96
CA LEU A 29 -13.09 3.69 -27.56
C LEU A 29 -11.98 3.93 -26.52
N VAL A 30 -12.36 4.38 -25.33
CA VAL A 30 -11.43 4.61 -24.21
C VAL A 30 -10.80 3.29 -23.80
N GLU A 31 -11.60 2.22 -23.69
CA GLU A 31 -11.10 0.89 -23.37
C GLU A 31 -10.08 0.42 -24.39
N ARG A 32 -10.36 0.58 -25.69
CA ARG A 32 -9.41 0.22 -26.76
C ARG A 32 -8.11 1.02 -26.65
N GLN A 33 -8.20 2.33 -26.50
CA GLN A 33 -7.05 3.22 -26.33
C GLN A 33 -6.21 2.82 -25.10
N VAL A 34 -6.87 2.51 -23.98
CA VAL A 34 -6.20 2.03 -22.76
C VAL A 34 -5.50 0.70 -23.00
N GLN A 35 -6.11 -0.25 -23.71
CA GLN A 35 -5.47 -1.52 -24.04
C GLN A 35 -4.26 -1.34 -24.95
N GLU A 36 -4.37 -0.50 -25.98
CA GLU A 36 -3.27 -0.16 -26.89
C GLU A 36 -2.09 0.46 -26.13
N ALA A 37 -2.34 1.47 -25.27
CA ALA A 37 -1.31 2.06 -24.42
C ALA A 37 -0.66 1.06 -23.45
N LYS A 38 -1.46 0.16 -22.86
CA LYS A 38 -0.98 -0.90 -21.98
C LYS A 38 -0.12 -1.93 -22.72
N ALA A 39 -0.43 -2.23 -23.98
CA ALA A 39 0.38 -3.11 -24.82
C ALA A 39 1.79 -2.52 -25.05
N VAL A 40 1.88 -1.22 -25.32
CA VAL A 40 3.19 -0.52 -25.40
C VAL A 40 3.94 -0.63 -24.06
N CYS A 41 3.25 -0.41 -22.95
CA CYS A 41 3.86 -0.53 -21.62
C CYS A 41 4.36 -1.96 -21.32
N ALA A 42 3.67 -2.99 -21.81
CA ALA A 42 4.02 -4.39 -21.55
C ALA A 42 5.36 -4.81 -22.16
N GLY A 43 5.73 -4.25 -23.32
CA GLY A 43 7.03 -4.45 -23.96
C GLY A 43 8.11 -3.44 -23.54
N CYS A 44 7.78 -2.46 -22.70
CA CYS A 44 8.70 -1.37 -22.35
C CYS A 44 9.78 -1.84 -21.33
N PRO A 45 11.09 -1.69 -21.64
CA PRO A 45 12.16 -2.22 -20.79
C PRO A 45 12.33 -1.47 -19.46
N VAL A 46 11.71 -0.29 -19.33
CA VAL A 46 11.79 0.59 -18.14
C VAL A 46 10.45 0.72 -17.42
N ARG A 47 9.56 -0.27 -17.61
CA ARG A 47 8.20 -0.26 -17.04
C ARG A 47 8.21 -0.13 -15.52
N ALA A 48 9.14 -0.80 -14.83
CA ALA A 48 9.24 -0.77 -13.38
C ALA A 48 9.66 0.60 -12.84
N GLU A 49 10.70 1.19 -13.43
CA GLU A 49 11.19 2.53 -13.11
C GLU A 49 10.13 3.59 -13.42
N CYS A 50 9.43 3.43 -14.55
CA CYS A 50 8.30 4.28 -14.94
C CYS A 50 7.18 4.23 -13.90
N LEU A 51 6.78 3.03 -13.46
CA LEU A 51 5.75 2.88 -12.44
C LEU A 51 6.18 3.49 -11.11
N ALA A 52 7.41 3.20 -10.66
CA ALA A 52 7.95 3.75 -9.42
C ALA A 52 7.94 5.29 -9.41
N PHE A 53 8.34 5.90 -10.52
CA PHE A 53 8.23 7.35 -10.69
C PHE A 53 6.77 7.83 -10.70
N ALA A 54 5.91 7.17 -11.47
CA ALA A 54 4.52 7.59 -11.66
C ALA A 54 3.68 7.50 -10.37
N LEU A 55 3.98 6.58 -9.45
CA LEU A 55 3.29 6.46 -8.17
C LEU A 55 3.47 7.69 -7.26
N GLY A 56 4.56 8.45 -7.43
CA GLY A 56 4.86 9.62 -6.61
C GLY A 56 4.77 10.97 -7.33
N ALA A 57 4.84 10.99 -8.66
CA ALA A 57 5.01 12.23 -9.42
C ALA A 57 4.03 12.44 -10.59
N LEU A 58 3.25 11.43 -11.00
CA LEU A 58 2.37 11.54 -12.18
C LEU A 58 0.89 11.35 -11.81
N ALA A 59 0.13 12.44 -11.92
CA ALA A 59 -1.31 12.46 -11.61
C ALA A 59 -2.15 11.75 -12.68
N ASP A 60 -1.89 12.07 -13.95
CA ASP A 60 -2.75 11.68 -15.08
C ASP A 60 -2.04 10.72 -16.05
N GLY A 61 -2.76 10.31 -17.09
CA GLY A 61 -2.28 9.44 -18.15
C GLY A 61 -1.92 8.02 -17.72
N ILE A 62 -1.63 7.18 -18.71
CA ILE A 62 -1.23 5.78 -18.52
C ILE A 62 0.28 5.73 -18.36
N ALA A 63 0.76 5.14 -17.26
CA ALA A 63 2.19 5.05 -16.97
C ALA A 63 2.50 3.75 -16.23
N GLY A 64 3.64 3.14 -16.55
CA GLY A 64 4.03 1.83 -15.98
C GLY A 64 3.04 0.70 -16.29
N GLY A 65 2.20 0.87 -17.30
CA GLY A 65 1.10 -0.04 -17.64
C GLY A 65 -0.15 0.09 -16.76
N LEU A 66 -0.27 1.16 -15.97
CA LEU A 66 -1.43 1.44 -15.12
C LEU A 66 -2.09 2.77 -15.48
N THR A 67 -3.42 2.80 -15.48
CA THR A 67 -4.22 4.03 -15.50
C THR A 67 -4.06 4.80 -14.18
N PRO A 68 -4.46 6.09 -14.11
CA PRO A 68 -4.44 6.85 -12.85
C PRO A 68 -5.25 6.16 -11.73
N ALA A 69 -6.42 5.61 -12.06
CA ALA A 69 -7.26 4.90 -11.09
C ALA A 69 -6.59 3.60 -10.59
N GLU A 70 -5.90 2.88 -11.46
CA GLU A 70 -5.15 1.68 -11.10
C GLU A 70 -3.93 2.03 -10.24
N ARG A 71 -3.18 3.10 -10.55
CA ARG A 71 -2.08 3.60 -9.70
C ARG A 71 -2.59 3.94 -8.29
N ARG A 72 -3.72 4.63 -8.16
CA ARG A 72 -4.35 4.90 -6.85
C ARG A 72 -4.68 3.62 -6.09
N ARG A 73 -5.22 2.59 -6.76
CA ARG A 73 -5.49 1.28 -6.14
C ARG A 73 -4.19 0.58 -5.73
N HIS A 74 -3.16 0.65 -6.57
CA HIS A 74 -1.85 0.07 -6.31
C HIS A 74 -1.20 0.68 -5.07
N SER A 75 -1.09 2.02 -4.98
CA SER A 75 -0.53 2.72 -3.82
C SER A 75 -1.29 2.38 -2.52
N ARG A 76 -2.62 2.28 -2.57
CA ARG A 76 -3.42 1.86 -1.41
C ARG A 76 -3.09 0.45 -0.95
N ARG A 77 -2.86 -0.50 -1.86
CA ARG A 77 -2.47 -1.87 -1.49
C ARG A 77 -1.08 -1.91 -0.87
N LEU A 78 -0.12 -1.16 -1.42
CA LEU A 78 1.21 -1.04 -0.82
C LEU A 78 1.14 -0.45 0.59
N ALA A 79 0.30 0.58 0.80
CA ALA A 79 0.09 1.16 2.13
C ALA A 79 -0.67 0.23 3.09
N ALA A 80 -1.62 -0.58 2.59
CA ALA A 80 -2.42 -1.50 3.40
C ALA A 80 -1.64 -2.77 3.80
N GLY A 81 -0.73 -3.26 2.95
CA GLY A 81 0.09 -4.43 3.24
C GLY A 81 1.04 -4.27 4.44
N GLY A 82 1.30 -3.04 4.88
CA GLY A 82 2.13 -2.74 6.04
C GLY A 82 1.37 -2.33 7.31
N ARG A 83 0.05 -2.05 7.24
CA ARG A 83 -0.73 -1.63 8.42
C ARG A 83 -1.47 -2.83 9.00
N PRO A 84 -1.11 -3.33 10.19
CA PRO A 84 -1.87 -4.40 10.84
C PRO A 84 -3.33 -3.96 11.03
N ARG A 85 -4.27 -4.88 10.79
CA ARG A 85 -5.70 -4.63 11.01
C ARG A 85 -5.92 -4.33 12.50
N VAL A 86 -6.37 -3.12 12.79
CA VAL A 86 -6.72 -2.72 14.16
C VAL A 86 -8.00 -3.44 14.58
N VAL A 87 -7.92 -4.25 15.64
CA VAL A 87 -9.10 -4.83 16.30
C VAL A 87 -9.50 -3.87 17.42
N ARG A 88 -10.63 -3.16 17.33
CA ARG A 88 -11.05 -2.27 18.43
C ARG A 88 -11.20 -3.07 19.73
N GLY A 89 -10.43 -2.70 20.74
CA GLY A 89 -10.07 -3.62 21.82
C GLY A 89 -11.16 -3.95 22.85
N SER A 90 -11.23 -5.25 23.18
CA SER A 90 -11.70 -5.77 24.47
C SER A 90 -10.51 -6.01 25.39
N ALA A 91 -10.64 -5.66 26.68
CA ALA A 91 -9.58 -5.83 27.67
C ALA A 91 -9.13 -7.30 27.82
N ASP A 92 -10.03 -8.27 27.62
CA ASP A 92 -9.70 -9.69 27.71
C ASP A 92 -8.76 -10.15 26.59
N ALA A 93 -9.05 -9.75 25.36
CA ALA A 93 -8.23 -10.09 24.19
C ALA A 93 -6.84 -9.42 24.29
N GLY A 94 -6.78 -8.17 24.75
CA GLY A 94 -5.52 -7.49 25.02
C GLY A 94 -4.68 -8.17 26.09
N ARG A 95 -5.29 -8.56 27.21
CA ARG A 95 -4.62 -9.33 28.28
C ARG A 95 -4.13 -10.70 27.79
N ALA A 96 -4.91 -11.38 26.95
CA ALA A 96 -4.51 -12.67 26.37
C ALA A 96 -3.26 -12.51 25.47
N ALA A 97 -3.21 -11.48 24.63
CA ALA A 97 -2.04 -11.18 23.79
C ALA A 97 -0.78 -10.89 24.62
N ILE A 98 -0.91 -10.17 25.74
CA ILE A 98 0.21 -9.92 26.66
C ILE A 98 0.66 -11.21 27.37
N ARG A 99 -0.30 -12.07 27.78
CA ARG A 99 0.04 -13.39 28.35
C ARG A 99 0.83 -14.25 27.38
N ALA A 100 0.52 -14.16 26.08
CA ALA A 100 1.22 -14.86 24.99
C ALA A 100 2.59 -14.25 24.64
N GLY A 101 3.04 -13.18 25.32
CA GLY A 101 4.36 -12.59 25.13
C GLY A 101 4.39 -11.35 24.21
N GLY A 102 3.23 -10.83 23.78
CA GLY A 102 3.18 -9.61 22.97
C GLY A 102 3.76 -8.40 23.70
N ARG A 103 4.56 -7.59 22.99
CA ARG A 103 5.11 -6.35 23.57
C ARG A 103 4.00 -5.33 23.75
N VAL A 104 4.01 -4.59 24.86
CA VAL A 104 2.96 -3.63 25.23
C VAL A 104 2.63 -2.64 24.11
N VAL A 105 3.65 -2.10 23.43
CA VAL A 105 3.47 -1.14 22.32
C VAL A 105 2.80 -1.77 21.10
N GLU A 106 3.16 -3.02 20.77
CA GLU A 106 2.57 -3.75 19.65
C GLU A 106 1.11 -4.12 19.94
N VAL A 107 0.83 -4.56 21.18
CA VAL A 107 -0.54 -4.84 21.63
C VAL A 107 -1.38 -3.56 21.60
N ALA A 108 -0.86 -2.43 22.09
CA ALA A 108 -1.59 -1.15 22.03
C ALA A 108 -1.98 -0.78 20.57
N ALA A 109 -1.02 -0.88 19.65
CA ALA A 109 -1.25 -0.58 18.23
C ALA A 109 -2.24 -1.55 17.58
N ALA A 110 -2.10 -2.86 17.81
CA ALA A 110 -2.98 -3.87 17.24
C ALA A 110 -4.43 -3.74 17.72
N PHE A 111 -4.63 -3.28 18.96
CA PHE A 111 -5.96 -3.16 19.56
C PHE A 111 -6.57 -1.74 19.47
N GLY A 112 -5.82 -0.79 18.89
CA GLY A 112 -6.28 0.60 18.75
C GLY A 112 -6.53 1.29 20.09
N VAL A 113 -5.75 0.95 21.11
CA VAL A 113 -5.81 1.54 22.46
C VAL A 113 -4.53 2.32 22.78
N THR A 114 -4.55 3.12 23.84
CA THR A 114 -3.33 3.82 24.29
C THR A 114 -2.31 2.86 24.89
N VAL A 115 -1.03 3.21 24.85
CA VAL A 115 0.04 2.43 25.53
C VAL A 115 -0.28 2.27 27.02
N ARG A 116 -0.77 3.32 27.70
CA ARG A 116 -1.19 3.25 29.11
C ARG A 116 -2.28 2.19 29.37
N THR A 117 -3.23 2.04 28.45
CA THR A 117 -4.25 0.99 28.53
C THR A 117 -3.63 -0.40 28.45
N ALA A 118 -2.68 -0.61 27.54
CA ALA A 118 -1.96 -1.87 27.43
C ALA A 118 -1.02 -2.13 28.61
N GLU A 119 -0.40 -1.09 29.19
CA GLU A 119 0.41 -1.18 30.41
C GLU A 119 -0.43 -1.64 31.60
N ARG A 120 -1.64 -1.09 31.76
CA ARG A 120 -2.59 -1.53 32.78
C ARG A 120 -2.94 -3.01 32.61
N TRP A 121 -3.21 -3.47 31.39
CA TRP A 121 -3.43 -4.90 31.14
C TRP A 121 -2.21 -5.75 31.50
N ALA A 122 -0.99 -5.27 31.25
CA ALA A 122 0.23 -5.96 31.62
C ALA A 122 0.42 -6.04 33.15
N GLN A 123 0.05 -4.99 33.87
CA GLN A 123 0.01 -4.99 35.33
C GLN A 123 -0.99 -6.01 35.86
N ASP A 124 -2.22 -6.03 35.32
CA ASP A 124 -3.26 -7.01 35.68
C ASP A 124 -2.75 -8.46 35.51
N VAL A 125 -2.10 -8.74 34.38
CA VAL A 125 -1.53 -10.07 34.07
C VAL A 125 -0.40 -10.44 35.03
N ARG A 126 0.49 -9.50 35.37
CA ARG A 126 1.57 -9.74 36.33
C ARG A 126 1.03 -10.03 37.73
N ALA A 127 0.08 -9.22 38.21
CA ALA A 127 -0.54 -9.40 39.51
C ALA A 127 -1.27 -10.75 39.62
N ALA A 128 -1.95 -11.18 38.56
CA ALA A 128 -2.60 -12.49 38.51
C ALA A 128 -1.60 -13.66 38.59
N ARG A 129 -0.45 -13.56 37.91
CA ARG A 129 0.62 -14.57 37.98
C ARG A 129 1.22 -14.69 39.38
N GLN A 130 1.45 -13.56 40.04
CA GLN A 130 2.00 -13.53 41.41
C GLN A 130 1.08 -14.21 42.43
N ARG A 131 -0.24 -14.04 42.29
CA ARG A 131 -1.23 -14.69 43.18
C ARG A 131 -1.35 -16.21 43.00
N GLY A 132 -1.06 -16.73 41.80
CA GLY A 132 -1.11 -18.17 41.52
C GLY A 132 0.20 -18.90 41.75
N ALA A 133 1.29 -18.18 42.03
CA ALA A 133 2.60 -18.73 42.36
C ALA A 133 2.85 -18.81 43.89
N ALA A 134 1.91 -18.29 44.68
CA ALA A 134 1.85 -18.40 46.13
C ALA A 134 0.89 -19.54 46.52
#